data_AF-A0A1G9KTF6-F1
#
_entry.id   AF-A0A1G9KTF6-F1
#
_cell.length_a   1.000
_cell.length_b   1.000
_cell.length_c   1.000
_cell.angle_alpha   90.00
_cell.angle_beta   90.00
_cell.angle_gamma   90.00
#
_symmetry.space_group_name_H-M   'P 1'
#
loop_
_entity.id
_entity.type
_entity.pdbx_description
1 polymer ?
#
loop_
_entity_poly.entity_id
_entity_poly.type
_entity_poly.pdbx_seq_one_letter_code
_entity_poly.pdbx_strand_id
1 'polypeptide(L)' 'MKLDNQNFSDSVAMLSDNGAQNVLVPVGNSGDMAKIQQELLAKTNMLFYKDAMKLLEKGIVEE' A
#
# COMPACT_ATOMS: atom_id res chain seq x y z
N MET A 1 -5.56 11.13 -5.48
CA MET A 1 -6.72 10.61 -4.74
C MET A 1 -6.18 10.06 -3.42
N LYS A 2 -6.52 10.68 -2.29
CA LYS A 2 -6.12 10.20 -0.96
C LYS A 2 -7.29 9.39 -0.40
N LEU A 3 -7.05 8.18 0.06
CA LEU A 3 -8.04 7.43 0.83
C LEU A 3 -8.16 8.06 2.22
N ASP A 4 -9.38 8.23 2.73
CA ASP A 4 -9.63 8.77 4.07
C ASP A 4 -8.97 7.88 5.14
N ASN A 5 -8.43 8.51 6.19
CA ASN A 5 -7.44 7.93 7.11
C ASN A 5 -7.86 6.60 7.80
N GLN A 6 -9.16 6.38 8.05
CA GLN A 6 -9.65 5.14 8.65
C GLN A 6 -9.67 3.99 7.64
N ASN A 7 -9.91 4.30 6.37
CA ASN A 7 -10.04 3.31 5.31
C ASN A 7 -8.69 2.73 4.84
N PHE A 8 -7.58 3.47 4.99
CA PHE A 8 -6.28 3.03 4.48
C PHE A 8 -5.71 1.84 5.25
N SER A 9 -5.62 1.93 6.59
CA SER A 9 -5.06 0.84 7.41
C SER A 9 -5.91 -0.42 7.31
N ASP A 10 -7.25 -0.28 7.34
CA ASP A 10 -8.18 -1.41 7.24
C ASP A 10 -8.10 -2.09 5.86
N SER A 11 -7.94 -1.30 4.79
CA SER A 11 -7.74 -1.86 3.43
C SER A 11 -6.42 -2.62 3.32
N VAL A 12 -5.33 -2.10 3.89
CA VAL A 12 -4.02 -2.78 3.87
C VAL A 12 -4.08 -4.08 4.67
N ALA A 13 -4.74 -4.07 5.84
CA ALA A 13 -4.94 -5.27 6.64
C ALA A 13 -5.72 -6.33 5.86
N MET A 14 -6.85 -5.96 5.26
CA MET A 14 -7.66 -6.87 4.45
C MET A 14 -6.87 -7.47 3.26
N LEU A 15 -6.06 -6.66 2.57
CA LEU A 15 -5.23 -7.16 1.47
C LEU A 15 -4.15 -8.12 1.96
N SER A 16 -3.48 -7.79 3.06
CA SER A 16 -2.44 -8.64 3.66
C SER A 16 -3.01 -9.98 4.13
N ASP A 17 -4.16 -9.96 4.81
CA ASP A 17 -4.86 -11.16 5.28
C ASP A 17 -5.32 -12.06 4.12
N ASN A 18 -5.61 -11.47 2.95
CA ASN A 18 -5.93 -12.20 1.73
C ASN A 18 -4.68 -12.60 0.90
N GLY A 19 -3.47 -12.44 1.46
CA GLY A 19 -2.24 -12.92 0.84
C GLY A 19 -1.62 -11.99 -0.20
N ALA A 20 -2.02 -10.72 -0.25
CA ALA A 20 -1.35 -9.74 -1.11
C ALA A 20 0.11 -9.58 -0.68
N GLN A 21 1.04 -9.98 -1.55
CA GLN A 21 2.48 -9.82 -1.32
C GLN A 21 2.94 -8.39 -1.60
N ASN A 22 2.37 -7.76 -2.62
CA ASN A 22 2.66 -6.39 -3.03
C ASN A 22 1.38 -5.55 -3.01
N VAL A 23 1.43 -4.35 -2.43
CA VAL A 23 0.32 -3.39 -2.43
C VAL A 23 0.80 -2.04 -2.95
N LEU A 24 0.17 -1.56 -4.02
CA LEU A 24 0.48 -0.27 -4.63
C LEU A 24 -0.21 0.86 -3.88
N VAL A 25 0.57 1.85 -3.43
CA VAL A 25 0.09 2.91 -2.52
C VAL A 25 0.42 4.30 -3.07
N PRO A 26 -0.56 5.22 -3.15
CA PRO A 26 -0.25 6.62 -3.44
C PRO A 26 0.69 7.20 -2.38
N VAL A 27 1.74 7.93 -2.79
CA VAL A 27 2.67 8.59 -1.84
C VAL A 27 1.98 9.52 -0.84
N GLY A 28 0.79 10.05 -1.16
CA GLY A 28 -0.02 10.85 -0.25
C GLY A 28 -0.49 10.10 1.01
N ASN A 29 -0.43 8.77 1.01
CA ASN A 29 -0.74 7.90 2.15
C ASN A 29 0.50 7.52 2.99
N SER A 30 1.70 7.92 2.59
CA SER A 30 2.95 7.61 3.32
C SER A 30 2.95 8.11 4.76
N GLY A 31 2.33 9.27 5.04
CA GLY A 31 2.22 9.81 6.39
C GLY A 31 1.32 8.99 7.33
N ASP A 32 0.48 8.12 6.78
CA ASP A 32 -0.41 7.23 7.54
C ASP A 32 0.22 5.84 7.78
N MET A 33 1.43 5.58 7.26
CA MET A 33 2.15 4.31 7.43
C MET A 33 2.50 4.00 8.88
N ALA A 34 2.76 5.02 9.69
CA ALA A 34 3.04 4.86 11.12
C ALA A 34 1.84 4.27 11.90
N LYS A 35 0.65 4.25 11.31
CA LYS A 35 -0.58 3.71 11.92
C LYS A 35 -0.84 2.25 11.52
N ILE A 36 -0.08 1.71 10.57
CA ILE A 36 -0.18 0.31 10.18
C ILE A 36 0.58 -0.54 11.20
N GLN A 37 -0.01 -1.67 11.58
CA GLN A 37 0.64 -2.64 12.47
C GLN A 37 1.90 -3.21 11.81
N GLN A 38 3.01 -3.27 12.54
CA GLN A 38 4.30 -3.73 12.00
C GLN A 38 4.25 -5.16 11.45
N GLU A 39 3.39 -6.02 12.01
CA GLU A 39 3.21 -7.39 11.53
C GLU A 39 2.64 -7.45 10.10
N LEU A 40 1.80 -6.50 9.71
CA LEU A 40 1.28 -6.39 8.33
C LEU A 40 2.39 -5.97 7.37
N LEU A 41 3.26 -5.05 7.80
CA LEU A 41 4.42 -4.60 7.01
C LEU A 41 5.47 -5.69 6.82
N ALA A 42 5.48 -6.73 7.66
CA ALA A 42 6.35 -7.89 7.49
C ALA A 42 5.82 -8.90 6.47
N LYS A 43 4.50 -8.92 6.21
CA LYS A 43 3.84 -9.86 5.30
C LYS A 43 3.60 -9.30 3.90
N THR A 44 3.43 -7.98 3.82
CA THR A 44 3.05 -7.28 2.59
C THR A 44 4.00 -6.12 2.33
N ASN A 45 4.59 -6.12 1.14
CA ASN A 45 5.45 -5.07 0.65
C ASN A 45 4.64 -3.91 0.08
N MET A 46 4.96 -2.69 0.52
CA MET A 46 4.22 -1.48 0.17
C MET A 46 4.97 -0.70 -0.90
N LEU A 47 4.40 -0.65 -2.10
CA LEU A 47 5.01 -0.08 -3.30
C LEU A 47 4.42 1.30 -3.58
N PHE A 48 5.18 2.35 -3.24
CA PHE A 48 4.68 3.71 -3.38
C PHE A 48 4.82 4.26 -4.80
N TYR A 49 3.80 4.98 -5.26
CA TYR A 49 3.79 5.68 -6.53
C TYR A 49 3.30 7.12 -6.38
N LYS A 50 3.91 8.04 -7.15
CA LYS A 50 3.60 9.48 -7.15
C LYS A 50 2.73 9.93 -8.32
N ASP A 51 2.72 9.16 -9.39
CA ASP A 51 2.03 9.45 -10.64
C ASP A 51 1.67 8.14 -11.37
N ALA A 52 0.91 8.27 -12.46
CA ALA A 52 0.42 7.13 -13.23
C ALA A 52 1.55 6.34 -13.93
N MET A 53 2.63 7.00 -14.36
CA MET A 53 3.75 6.31 -15.00
C MET A 53 4.45 5.39 -14.01
N LYS A 54 4.71 5.87 -12.79
CA LYS A 54 5.35 5.05 -11.75
C LYS A 54 4.43 3.94 -11.24
N LEU A 55 3.12 4.18 -11.20
CA LEU A 55 2.14 3.13 -10.89
C LEU A 55 2.24 1.98 -11.88
N LEU A 56 2.20 2.28 -13.18
CA LEU A 56 2.26 1.27 -14.24
C LEU A 56 3.58 0.51 -14.23
N GLU A 57 4.70 1.22 -14.08
CA GLU A 57 6.03 0.58 -13.99
C GLU A 57 6.05 -0.45 -12.85
N LYS A 58 5.59 -0.08 -11.66
CA LYS A 58 5.60 -0.96 -10.49
C LYS A 58 4.60 -2.11 -10.61
N GLY A 59 3.39 -1.85 -11.11
CA GLY A 59 2.36 -2.88 -11.26
C GLY A 59 2.64 -3.92 -12.33
N ILE A 60 3.60 -3.66 -13.24
CA ILE A 60 4.00 -4.61 -14.29
C ILE A 60 5.31 -5.32 -13.93
N VAL A 61 6.24 -4.63 -13.29
CA VAL A 61 7.60 -5.14 -13.05
C VAL A 61 7.76 -5.77 -11.67
N GLU A 62 7.02 -5.30 -10.67
CA GLU A 62 7.15 -5.70 -9.27
C GLU A 62 5.95 -6.56 -8.79
N GLU A 63 5.24 -7.23 -9.70
CA GLU A 63 4.19 -8.22 -9.34
C GLU A 63 4.80 -9.52 -8.80
#